data_AF-A0A5J4Q2Z7-F1
#
_entry.id   AF-A0A5J4Q2Z7-F1
#
_cell.length_a   1.000
_cell.length_b   1.000
_cell.length_c   1.000
_cell.angle_alpha   90.00
_cell.angle_beta   90.00
_cell.angle_gamma   90.00
#
_symmetry.space_group_name_H-M   'P 1'
#
loop_
_entity.id
_entity.type
_entity.pdbx_description
1 polymer ?
#
loop_
_entity_poly.entity_id
_entity_poly.type
_entity_poly.pdbx_seq_one_letter_code
_entity_poly.pdbx_strand_id
1 'polypeptide(L)' 'MRNIDRIVIHCSATKVTSDYTPEQLKKDHIARGFKTWGYHYYLCKNGTVIPMRPLNEIGAHACGYNA' A
#
# COMPACT_ATOMS: atom_id res chain seq x y z
N MET A 1 0.84 9.31 -18.89
CA MET A 1 0.07 8.61 -17.83
C MET A 1 0.47 7.14 -17.87
N ARG A 2 0.66 6.47 -16.72
CA ARG A 2 1.02 5.04 -16.69
C ARG A 2 -0.18 4.21 -17.12
N ASN A 3 0.03 3.17 -17.94
CA ASN A 3 -1.04 2.24 -18.29
C ASN A 3 -1.25 1.28 -17.11
N ILE A 4 -2.47 1.20 -16.58
CA ILE A 4 -2.82 0.33 -15.44
C ILE A 4 -3.99 -0.53 -15.91
N ASP A 5 -3.77 -1.84 -16.00
CA ASP A 5 -4.72 -2.81 -16.54
C ASP A 5 -5.33 -3.73 -15.47
N ARG A 6 -4.86 -3.64 -14.22
CA ARG A 6 -5.31 -4.47 -13.10
C ARG A 6 -5.21 -3.76 -11.76
N ILE A 7 -6.05 -4.19 -10.82
CA ILE A 7 -6.00 -3.77 -9.41
C ILE A 7 -5.68 -5.01 -8.57
N VAL A 8 -4.64 -4.93 -7.74
CA VAL A 8 -4.25 -6.01 -6.83
C VAL A 8 -4.69 -5.64 -5.41
N ILE A 9 -5.49 -6.51 -4.79
CA ILE A 9 -5.99 -6.31 -3.42
C ILE A 9 -5.14 -7.12 -2.44
N HIS A 10 -4.69 -6.47 -1.37
CA HIS A 10 -3.95 -7.09 -0.26
C HIS A 10 -4.66 -6.81 1.07
N CYS A 11 -4.28 -7.54 2.12
CA CYS A 11 -4.61 -7.20 3.50
C CYS A 11 -3.33 -6.85 4.27
N SER A 12 -3.47 -6.07 5.34
CA SER A 12 -2.35 -5.71 6.22
C SER A 12 -1.85 -6.87 7.08
N ALA A 13 -2.54 -8.02 7.08
CA ALA A 13 -2.29 -9.15 7.97
C ALA A 13 -2.27 -8.78 9.47
N THR A 14 -2.99 -7.73 9.86
CA THR A 14 -3.12 -7.29 11.25
C THR A 14 -4.38 -7.84 11.90
N LYS A 15 -4.36 -8.00 13.23
CA LYS A 15 -5.52 -8.46 13.99
C LYS A 15 -6.70 -7.49 13.85
N VAL A 16 -7.92 -8.01 13.81
CA VAL A 16 -9.14 -7.19 13.74
C VAL A 16 -9.29 -6.25 14.94
N THR A 17 -8.72 -6.59 16.09
CA THR A 17 -8.73 -5.79 17.33
C THR A 17 -7.65 -4.72 17.39
N SER A 18 -6.76 -4.64 16.39
CA SER A 18 -5.64 -3.69 16.39
C SER A 18 -5.74 -2.75 15.19
N ASP A 19 -5.67 -1.45 15.44
CA ASP A 19 -5.58 -0.48 14.36
C ASP A 19 -4.14 -0.40 13.86
N TYR A 20 -4.02 -0.40 12.54
CA TYR A 20 -2.75 -0.33 11.85
C TYR A 20 -2.77 0.86 10.92
N THR A 21 -1.99 1.88 11.25
CA THR A 21 -2.06 3.17 10.59
C THR A 21 -1.20 3.21 9.32
N PRO A 22 -1.48 4.10 8.36
CA PRO A 22 -0.60 4.32 7.21
C PRO A 22 0.84 4.61 7.61
N GLU A 23 1.08 5.36 8.70
CA GLU A 23 2.41 5.74 9.16
C GLU A 23 3.19 4.51 9.67
N GLN A 24 2.52 3.60 10.39
CA GLN A 24 3.09 2.32 10.80
C GLN A 24 3.45 1.49 9.57
N LEU A 25 2.55 1.40 8.59
CA LEU A 25 2.80 0.71 7.33
C LEU A 25 3.97 1.30 6.53
N LYS A 26 4.13 2.63 6.53
CA LYS A 26 5.28 3.29 5.92
C LYS A 26 6.57 2.88 6.62
N LYS A 27 6.58 2.92 7.95
CA LYS A 27 7.73 2.54 8.77
C LYS A 27 8.15 1.09 8.49
N ASP A 28 7.19 0.17 8.44
CA ASP A 28 7.46 -1.25 8.20
C ASP A 28 7.97 -1.50 6.77
N HIS A 29 7.44 -0.80 5.77
CA HIS A 29 7.97 -0.86 4.41
C HIS A 29 9.37 -0.27 4.29
N ILE A 30 9.66 0.85 4.95
CA ILE A 30 11.02 1.42 5.00
C ILE A 30 11.99 0.46 5.68
N ALA A 31 11.59 -0.19 6.77
CA ALA A 31 12.40 -1.20 7.45
C ALA A 31 12.71 -2.41 6.54
N ARG A 32 11.87 -2.69 5.55
CA ARG A 32 12.07 -3.72 4.51
C ARG A 32 12.87 -3.22 3.29
N GLY A 33 13.37 -1.98 3.32
CA GLY A 33 14.17 -1.39 2.25
C GLY A 33 13.37 -0.66 1.16
N PHE A 34 12.06 -0.43 1.35
CA PHE A 34 11.28 0.34 0.39
C PHE A 34 11.46 1.85 0.62
N LYS A 35 11.38 2.65 -0.44
CA LYS A 35 11.47 4.12 -0.36
C LYS A 35 10.33 4.75 0.46
N THR A 36 9.15 4.15 0.40
CA THR A 36 7.90 4.61 1.05
C THR A 36 6.89 3.45 1.07
N TRP A 37 5.61 3.72 1.31
CA TRP A 37 4.53 2.75 1.11
C TRP A 37 4.67 1.95 -0.18
N GLY A 38 4.51 0.64 -0.11
CA GLY A 38 4.47 -0.24 -1.28
C GLY A 38 3.17 -0.12 -2.10
N TYR A 39 2.08 0.34 -1.48
CA TYR A 39 0.74 0.41 -2.09
C TYR A 39 0.37 1.83 -2.55
N HIS A 40 -0.63 1.91 -3.42
CA HIS A 40 -1.20 3.17 -3.89
C HIS A 40 -2.33 3.70 -3.01
N TYR A 41 -3.06 2.81 -2.33
CA TYR A 41 -4.18 3.16 -1.46
C TYR A 41 -4.19 2.32 -0.19
N TYR A 42 -4.71 2.90 0.89
CA TYR A 42 -5.03 2.20 2.14
C TYR A 42 -6.52 2.27 2.41
N LEU A 43 -7.10 1.17 2.87
CA LEU A 43 -8.47 1.16 3.37
C LEU A 43 -8.43 0.91 4.88
N CYS A 44 -8.85 1.89 5.66
CA CYS A 44 -9.02 1.75 7.10
C CYS A 44 -10.33 1.02 7.43
N LYS A 45 -10.43 0.42 8.63
CA LYS A 45 -11.62 -0.33 9.06
C LYS A 45 -12.91 0.51 9.10
N ASN A 46 -12.78 1.81 9.29
CA ASN A 46 -13.89 2.77 9.28
C ASN A 46 -14.33 3.16 7.86
N GLY A 47 -13.75 2.56 6.81
CA GLY A 47 -14.06 2.86 5.41
C GLY A 47 -13.28 4.03 4.81
N THR A 48 -12.43 4.73 5.58
CA THR A 48 -11.59 5.80 5.02
C THR A 48 -10.59 5.22 4.01
N VAL A 49 -10.55 5.82 2.81
CA VAL A 49 -9.56 5.52 1.77
C VAL A 49 -8.48 6.58 1.80
N ILE A 50 -7.22 6.18 1.96
CA ILE A 50 -6.08 7.09 2.07
C ILE A 50 -5.18 6.91 0.85
N PRO A 51 -4.94 7.97 0.05
CA PRO A 51 -3.96 7.91 -1.03
C PRO A 51 -2.54 7.81 -0.46
N MET A 52 -1.73 6.92 -1.01
CA MET A 52 -0.35 6.67 -0.58
C MET A 52 0.65 6.99 -1.71
N ARG A 53 1.31 5.98 -2.29
CA ARG A 53 2.25 6.17 -3.40
C ARG A 53 1.49 6.71 -4.62
N PRO A 54 1.95 7.80 -5.26
CA PRO A 54 1.32 8.34 -6.45
C PRO A 54 1.14 7.29 -7.56
N LEU A 55 0.02 7.35 -8.30
CA LEU A 55 -0.28 6.40 -9.38
C LEU A 55 0.69 6.48 -10.58
N ASN A 56 1.38 7.62 -10.73
CA ASN A 56 2.41 7.82 -11.74
C ASN A 56 3.77 7.24 -11.32
N GLU A 57 3.92 6.74 -10.09
CA GLU A 57 5.10 6.00 -9.64
C GLU A 57 4.84 4.49 -9.63
N ILE A 58 5.87 3.67 -9.87
CA ILE A 58 5.78 2.21 -9.79
C ILE A 58 5.57 1.79 -8.32
N GLY A 59 4.60 0.92 -8.05
CA GLY A 59 4.36 0.32 -6.72
C GLY A 59 5.43 -0.67 -6.26
N ALA A 60 5.33 -1.15 -5.02
CA ALA A 60 6.17 -2.22 -4.48
C ALA A 60 5.31 -3.20 -3.68
N HIS A 61 4.32 -3.82 -4.33
CA HIS A 61 3.31 -4.66 -3.66
C HIS A 61 3.07 -6.02 -4.33
N ALA A 62 3.30 -6.16 -5.64
CA ALA A 62 3.14 -7.42 -6.37
C ALA A 62 4.28 -7.62 -7.37
N CYS A 63 5.29 -8.43 -7.01
CA CYS A 63 6.43 -8.73 -7.90
C CYS A 63 5.93 -9.29 -9.24
N GLY A 64 6.46 -8.78 -10.35
CA GLY A 64 6.01 -9.13 -11.71
C GLY A 64 4.79 -8.36 -12.23
N TYR A 65 4.10 -7.59 -11.37
CA TYR A 65 2.85 -6.90 -11.73
C TYR A 65 2.81 -5.41 -11.35
N ASN A 66 3.93 -4.83 -10.88
CA ASN A 66 3.97 -3.42 -10.46
C ASN A 66 4.09 -2.42 -11.63
N ALA A 67 4.47 -2.87 -12.83
CA ALA A 67 4.80 -2.05 -14.00
C ALA A 67 3.56 -1.47 -14.71
#